data_AF-A0A938KJ66-F1
#
_entry.id   AF-A0A938KJ66-F1
#
_cell.length_a   1.000
_cell.length_b   1.000
_cell.length_c   1.000
_cell.angle_alpha   90.00
_cell.angle_beta   90.00
_cell.angle_gamma   90.00
#
_symmetry.space_group_name_H-M   'P 1'
#
loop_
_entity.id
_entity.type
_entity.pdbx_description
1 polymer ?
#
loop_
_entity_poly.entity_id
_entity_poly.type
_entity_poly.pdbx_seq_one_letter_code
_entity_poly.pdbx_strand_id
1 'polypeptide(L)'
;GTVFAARREDCQGNWFVSYGHDDAITRRLSAECDTRIVWGGDETVRRLRAVPLNPHAAERAFASKRSVSVIGARAFLSADEGGRCSMAEQMANDLVPFGQMACSSPHTVYWVGAVRDCQRALRMFGALLDSTMAAKQGEADLGRAVRRLNFAFGAAAEGRAGDLQHLSHTTQVFAAKAQMAELPEPCGAGLLAHTAVESVGVIPPMLDRHHQTITHFGLTAAERDELAGKAGRAGVDRVVPVGRALDFGPYWDGYNLWGDLTRVLDVR
;
A
#
# COMPACT_ATOMS: atom_id res chain seq x y z
N GLY A 1 -12.93 0.29 35.08
CA GLY A 1 -14.27 -0.15 34.68
C GLY A 1 -14.13 -1.41 33.85
N THR A 2 -14.88 -2.45 34.18
CA THR A 2 -14.89 -3.70 33.43
C THR A 2 -15.65 -3.47 32.11
N VAL A 3 -14.98 -3.68 30.98
CA VAL A 3 -15.61 -3.62 29.65
C VAL A 3 -16.38 -4.92 29.45
N PHE A 4 -17.71 -4.85 29.34
CA PHE A 4 -18.52 -5.99 28.94
C PHE A 4 -18.66 -6.00 27.42
N ALA A 5 -18.06 -7.00 26.77
CA ALA A 5 -18.36 -7.30 25.38
C ALA A 5 -19.67 -8.10 25.30
N ALA A 6 -20.44 -7.92 24.22
CA ALA A 6 -21.62 -8.74 23.93
C ALA A 6 -21.25 -10.24 23.99
N ARG A 7 -22.10 -11.05 24.61
CA ARG A 7 -21.84 -12.49 24.75
C ARG A 7 -21.95 -13.14 23.37
N ARG A 8 -21.10 -14.15 23.13
CA ARG A 8 -21.04 -14.90 21.87
C ARG A 8 -22.38 -15.59 21.50
N GLU A 9 -23.25 -15.78 22.49
CA GLU A 9 -24.57 -16.40 22.41
C GLU A 9 -25.63 -15.45 21.78
N ASP A 10 -25.41 -14.13 21.81
CA ASP A 10 -26.35 -13.12 21.32
C ASP A 10 -26.15 -12.77 19.82
N CYS A 11 -25.07 -13.23 19.21
CA CYS A 11 -24.72 -12.92 17.82
C CYS A 11 -25.15 -14.05 16.88
N GLN A 12 -26.28 -13.87 16.17
CA GLN A 12 -26.70 -14.77 15.09
C GLN A 12 -25.78 -14.66 13.85
N GLY A 13 -24.60 -15.28 13.92
CA GLY A 13 -23.77 -15.67 12.78
C GLY A 13 -23.18 -14.58 11.87
N ASN A 14 -22.24 -15.00 11.01
CA ASN A 14 -21.71 -14.20 9.91
C ASN A 14 -22.35 -14.67 8.59
N TRP A 15 -22.83 -13.72 7.78
CA TRP A 15 -23.42 -14.00 6.48
C TRP A 15 -22.55 -13.41 5.37
N PHE A 16 -22.17 -14.24 4.40
CA PHE A 16 -21.46 -13.79 3.19
C PHE A 16 -22.44 -13.82 2.02
N VAL A 17 -22.78 -12.64 1.49
CA VAL A 17 -23.78 -12.48 0.44
C VAL A 17 -23.14 -11.75 -0.74
N SER A 18 -23.31 -12.31 -1.94
CA SER A 18 -22.87 -11.71 -3.21
C SER A 18 -24.09 -11.47 -4.09
N TYR A 19 -24.21 -10.27 -4.64
CA TYR A 19 -25.26 -9.88 -5.57
C TYR A 19 -24.69 -8.93 -6.64
N GLY A 20 -25.39 -8.77 -7.75
CA GLY A 20 -25.00 -7.87 -8.83
C GLY A 20 -25.10 -6.39 -8.44
N HIS A 21 -24.96 -5.50 -9.42
CA HIS A 21 -25.19 -4.06 -9.22
C HIS A 21 -26.69 -3.77 -9.06
N ASP A 22 -27.21 -4.01 -7.86
CA ASP A 22 -28.61 -3.79 -7.49
C ASP A 22 -28.72 -2.77 -6.34
N ASP A 23 -29.18 -1.57 -6.70
CA ASP A 23 -29.36 -0.48 -5.75
C ASP A 23 -30.48 -0.74 -4.74
N ALA A 24 -31.49 -1.55 -5.08
CA ALA A 24 -32.59 -1.87 -4.18
C ALA A 24 -32.11 -2.78 -3.04
N ILE A 25 -31.31 -3.80 -3.36
CA ILE A 25 -30.66 -4.64 -2.35
C ILE A 25 -29.71 -3.81 -1.49
N THR A 26 -28.86 -2.98 -2.10
CA THR A 26 -27.91 -2.11 -1.39
C THR A 26 -28.63 -1.15 -0.43
N ARG A 27 -29.71 -0.50 -0.86
CA ARG A 27 -30.53 0.39 -0.02
C ARG A 27 -31.15 -0.35 1.16
N ARG A 28 -31.73 -1.53 0.92
CA ARG A 28 -32.34 -2.32 1.99
C ARG A 28 -31.32 -2.70 3.06
N LEU A 29 -30.18 -3.28 2.67
CA LEU A 29 -29.12 -3.65 3.62
C LEU A 29 -28.57 -2.43 4.36
N SER A 30 -28.39 -1.29 3.67
CA SER A 30 -27.89 -0.05 4.28
C SER A 30 -28.88 0.54 5.30
N ALA A 31 -30.19 0.44 5.05
CA ALA A 31 -31.21 0.94 5.96
C ALA A 31 -31.33 0.11 7.25
N GLU A 32 -30.93 -1.16 7.22
CA GLU A 32 -31.03 -2.08 8.36
C GLU A 32 -29.72 -2.16 9.18
N CYS A 33 -28.59 -1.68 8.66
CA CYS A 33 -27.31 -1.78 9.35
C CYS A 33 -27.10 -0.71 10.43
N ASP A 34 -26.46 -1.08 11.55
CA ASP A 34 -25.95 -0.15 12.56
C ASP A 34 -24.61 0.49 12.14
N THR A 35 -23.84 -0.21 11.29
CA THR A 35 -22.56 0.28 10.77
C THR A 35 -22.29 -0.27 9.39
N ARG A 36 -21.87 0.60 8.46
CA ARG A 36 -21.48 0.23 7.10
C ARG A 36 -19.99 0.46 6.88
N ILE A 37 -19.27 -0.58 6.44
CA ILE A 37 -17.91 -0.47 5.92
C ILE A 37 -17.97 -0.53 4.39
N VAL A 38 -17.34 0.43 3.73
CA VAL A 38 -17.24 0.47 2.27
C VAL A 38 -15.79 0.47 1.83
N TRP A 39 -15.41 -0.50 0.99
CA TRP A 39 -14.10 -0.61 0.36
C TRP A 39 -14.21 -0.57 -1.16
N GLY A 40 -13.38 0.26 -1.79
CA GLY A 40 -13.28 0.30 -3.25
C GLY A 40 -12.62 1.58 -3.76
N GLY A 41 -12.57 1.72 -5.08
CA GLY A 41 -12.11 2.96 -5.69
C GLY A 41 -13.02 4.15 -5.37
N ASP A 42 -12.49 5.36 -5.52
CA ASP A 42 -13.17 6.61 -5.18
C ASP A 42 -14.60 6.71 -5.74
N GLU A 43 -14.81 6.26 -6.98
CA GLU A 43 -16.12 6.25 -7.64
C GLU A 43 -17.11 5.31 -6.93
N THR A 44 -16.68 4.08 -6.65
CA THR A 44 -17.49 3.08 -5.94
C THR A 44 -17.86 3.57 -4.56
N VAL A 45 -16.88 4.13 -3.82
CA VAL A 45 -17.11 4.70 -2.50
C VAL A 45 -18.12 5.85 -2.60
N ARG A 46 -17.93 6.81 -3.50
CA ARG A 46 -18.84 7.95 -3.64
C ARG A 46 -20.27 7.52 -3.97
N ARG A 47 -20.44 6.55 -4.87
CA ARG A 47 -21.74 5.98 -5.23
C ARG A 47 -22.43 5.33 -4.03
N LEU A 48 -21.70 4.48 -3.30
CA LEU A 48 -22.28 3.75 -2.15
C LEU A 48 -22.58 4.69 -0.98
N ARG A 49 -21.74 5.70 -0.75
CA ARG A 49 -21.99 6.71 0.30
C ARG A 49 -23.23 7.56 0.04
N ALA A 50 -23.65 7.71 -1.21
CA ALA A 50 -24.90 8.39 -1.56
C ALA A 50 -26.16 7.58 -1.17
N VAL A 51 -26.01 6.28 -0.88
CA VAL A 51 -27.12 5.45 -0.39
C VAL A 51 -27.39 5.76 1.08
N PRO A 52 -28.60 6.21 1.45
CA PRO A 52 -28.93 6.56 2.83
C PRO A 52 -28.74 5.38 3.80
N LEU A 53 -28.32 5.72 5.01
CA LEU A 53 -28.23 4.80 6.15
C LEU A 53 -29.38 5.07 7.12
N ASN A 54 -29.60 4.15 8.05
CA ASN A 54 -30.35 4.45 9.27
C ASN A 54 -29.77 5.73 9.93
N PRO A 55 -30.60 6.68 10.41
CA PRO A 55 -30.13 7.92 11.06
C PRO A 55 -29.16 7.73 12.25
N HIS A 56 -29.16 6.56 12.88
CA HIS A 56 -28.26 6.23 13.99
C HIS A 56 -27.00 5.47 13.57
N ALA A 57 -26.92 5.06 12.31
CA ALA A 57 -25.83 4.23 11.83
C ALA A 57 -24.56 5.04 11.55
N ALA A 58 -23.42 4.38 11.76
CA ALA A 58 -22.11 4.91 11.39
C ALA A 58 -21.65 4.37 10.03
N GLU A 59 -20.73 5.10 9.39
CA GLU A 59 -20.09 4.68 8.16
C GLU A 59 -18.58 4.84 8.25
N ARG A 60 -17.86 3.83 7.75
CA ARG A 60 -16.42 3.91 7.50
C ARG A 60 -16.15 3.57 6.03
N ALA A 61 -15.51 4.50 5.32
CA ALA A 61 -15.18 4.34 3.91
C ALA A 61 -13.67 4.36 3.71
N PHE A 62 -13.15 3.40 2.96
CA PHE A 62 -11.76 3.35 2.56
C PHE A 62 -11.72 3.41 1.04
N ALA A 63 -11.37 4.60 0.57
CA ALA A 63 -11.28 4.96 -0.84
C ALA A 63 -9.90 4.61 -1.41
N SER A 64 -9.64 4.99 -2.67
CA SER A 64 -8.36 4.68 -3.31
C SER A 64 -7.19 5.29 -2.52
N LYS A 65 -6.24 4.43 -2.18
CA LYS A 65 -4.96 4.79 -1.55
C LYS A 65 -3.82 4.16 -2.34
N ARG A 66 -2.62 4.72 -2.16
CA ARG A 66 -1.35 4.19 -2.67
C ARG A 66 -0.36 4.07 -1.52
N SER A 67 0.73 3.35 -1.74
CA SER A 67 1.77 3.16 -0.74
C SER A 67 3.15 3.23 -1.37
N VAL A 68 4.15 3.48 -0.53
CA VAL A 68 5.55 3.65 -0.94
C VAL A 68 6.48 2.85 -0.04
N SER A 69 7.68 2.57 -0.53
CA SER A 69 8.74 1.95 0.25
C SER A 69 9.92 2.91 0.37
N VAL A 70 10.58 2.92 1.53
CA VAL A 70 11.77 3.72 1.80
C VAL A 70 12.91 2.80 2.20
N ILE A 71 13.96 2.76 1.40
CA ILE A 71 15.07 1.82 1.57
C ILE A 71 16.38 2.59 1.71
N GLY A 72 17.11 2.36 2.81
CA GLY A 72 18.48 2.84 2.96
C GLY A 72 19.42 2.11 1.99
N ALA A 73 19.92 2.82 0.98
CA ALA A 73 20.72 2.22 -0.09
C ALA A 73 22.01 1.57 0.46
N ARG A 74 22.71 2.27 1.36
CA ARG A 74 23.93 1.74 1.99
C ARG A 74 23.64 0.53 2.88
N ALA A 75 22.53 0.54 3.61
CA ALA A 75 22.14 -0.58 4.46
C ALA A 75 21.84 -1.83 3.62
N PHE A 76 21.11 -1.69 2.51
CA PHE A 76 20.88 -2.78 1.57
C PHE A 76 22.17 -3.32 0.96
N LEU A 77 23.08 -2.43 0.53
CA LEU A 77 24.37 -2.85 -0.04
C LEU A 77 25.30 -3.51 0.98
N SER A 78 25.21 -3.11 2.24
CA SER A 78 26.06 -3.61 3.32
C SER A 78 25.51 -4.87 3.99
N ALA A 79 24.24 -5.23 3.76
CA ALA A 79 23.70 -6.53 4.14
C ALA A 79 24.49 -7.67 3.47
N ASP A 80 24.52 -8.85 4.07
CA ASP A 80 25.05 -10.04 3.43
C ASP A 80 24.06 -10.56 2.37
N GLU A 81 24.42 -11.66 1.71
CA GLU A 81 23.56 -12.28 0.70
C GLU A 81 22.21 -12.71 1.27
N GLY A 82 22.21 -13.36 2.44
CA GLY A 82 21.00 -13.78 3.12
C GLY A 82 20.08 -12.62 3.48
N GLY A 83 20.64 -11.52 4.00
CA GLY A 83 19.88 -10.31 4.34
C GLY A 83 19.26 -9.63 3.12
N ARG A 84 19.97 -9.59 1.98
CA ARG A 84 19.42 -9.07 0.72
C ARG A 84 18.30 -9.97 0.16
N CYS A 85 18.49 -11.29 0.17
CA CYS A 85 17.46 -12.23 -0.24
C CYS A 85 16.22 -12.12 0.64
N SER A 86 16.39 -12.05 1.96
CA SER A 86 15.28 -11.86 2.90
C SER A 86 14.55 -10.55 2.67
N MET A 87 15.26 -9.46 2.35
CA MET A 87 14.63 -8.18 2.01
C MET A 87 13.78 -8.30 0.72
N ALA A 88 14.28 -8.99 -0.30
CA ALA A 88 13.52 -9.25 -1.53
C ALA A 88 12.29 -10.13 -1.29
N GLU A 89 12.40 -11.16 -0.44
CA GLU A 89 11.27 -12.00 0.00
C GLU A 89 10.21 -11.19 0.74
N GLN A 90 10.63 -10.33 1.67
CA GLN A 90 9.74 -9.43 2.39
C GLN A 90 9.04 -8.47 1.42
N MET A 91 9.78 -7.85 0.50
CA MET A 91 9.14 -7.01 -0.52
C MET A 91 8.13 -7.81 -1.36
N ALA A 92 8.49 -9.01 -1.80
CA ALA A 92 7.58 -9.85 -2.56
C ALA A 92 6.31 -10.24 -1.76
N ASN A 93 6.40 -10.35 -0.42
CA ASN A 93 5.21 -10.54 0.42
C ASN A 93 4.27 -9.32 0.39
N ASP A 94 4.79 -8.10 0.19
CA ASP A 94 3.97 -6.90 0.04
C ASP A 94 3.40 -6.74 -1.39
N LEU A 95 4.04 -7.33 -2.42
CA LEU A 95 3.67 -7.13 -3.83
C LEU A 95 2.88 -8.28 -4.45
N VAL A 96 3.17 -9.53 -4.09
CA VAL A 96 2.56 -10.71 -4.75
C VAL A 96 1.06 -10.84 -4.42
N PRO A 97 0.63 -10.73 -3.15
CA PRO A 97 -0.79 -10.78 -2.82
C PRO A 97 -1.56 -9.69 -3.54
N PHE A 98 -2.76 -10.03 -4.01
CA PHE A 98 -3.64 -9.12 -4.77
C PHE A 98 -3.00 -8.53 -6.04
N GLY A 99 -1.89 -9.11 -6.53
CA GLY A 99 -1.19 -8.62 -7.71
C GLY A 99 -0.66 -7.20 -7.57
N GLN A 100 -0.25 -6.81 -6.36
CA GLN A 100 0.22 -5.47 -5.99
C GLN A 100 -0.89 -4.40 -6.04
N MET A 101 -2.17 -4.79 -6.13
CA MET A 101 -3.27 -3.82 -6.21
C MET A 101 -3.88 -3.47 -4.85
N ALA A 102 -3.31 -3.97 -3.75
CA ALA A 102 -3.75 -3.56 -2.43
C ALA A 102 -3.31 -2.12 -2.14
N CYS A 103 -4.17 -1.35 -1.46
CA CYS A 103 -3.89 0.02 -1.04
C CYS A 103 -2.56 0.17 -0.26
N SER A 104 -2.17 -0.88 0.46
CA SER A 104 -0.95 -0.96 1.26
C SER A 104 0.29 -1.39 0.46
N SER A 105 0.11 -1.98 -0.73
CA SER A 105 1.23 -2.46 -1.55
C SER A 105 2.03 -1.28 -2.11
N PRO A 106 3.36 -1.25 -1.96
CA PRO A 106 4.15 -0.13 -2.45
C PRO A 106 4.24 -0.12 -3.98
N HIS A 107 4.19 1.08 -4.57
CA HIS A 107 4.35 1.30 -6.01
C HIS A 107 5.56 2.16 -6.36
N THR A 108 6.05 2.94 -5.40
CA THR A 108 7.26 3.74 -5.51
C THR A 108 8.24 3.32 -4.41
N VAL A 109 9.52 3.24 -4.75
CA VAL A 109 10.63 2.97 -3.82
C VAL A 109 11.56 4.17 -3.80
N TYR A 110 11.62 4.84 -2.65
CA TYR A 110 12.59 5.89 -2.37
C TYR A 110 13.88 5.26 -1.82
N TRP A 111 14.97 5.39 -2.57
CA TRP A 111 16.30 4.96 -2.15
C TRP A 111 17.00 6.11 -1.44
N VAL A 112 17.27 5.94 -0.15
CA VAL A 112 17.92 6.96 0.68
C VAL A 112 19.43 6.76 0.66
N GLY A 113 20.18 7.77 0.22
CA GLY A 113 21.64 7.82 0.24
C GLY A 113 22.26 8.44 -0.99
N ALA A 114 23.57 8.25 -1.18
CA ALA A 114 24.27 8.75 -2.34
C ALA A 114 23.71 8.15 -3.63
N VAL A 115 23.57 8.97 -4.68
CA VAL A 115 22.99 8.54 -5.98
C VAL A 115 23.68 7.28 -6.55
N ARG A 116 25.00 7.19 -6.41
CA ARG A 116 25.78 6.01 -6.86
C ARG A 116 25.38 4.73 -6.11
N ASP A 117 25.20 4.83 -4.80
CA ASP A 117 24.77 3.69 -3.97
C ASP A 117 23.34 3.30 -4.30
N CYS A 118 22.45 4.28 -4.49
CA CYS A 118 21.06 4.04 -4.89
C CYS A 118 20.97 3.28 -6.21
N GLN A 119 21.72 3.70 -7.22
CA GLN A 119 21.76 3.04 -8.53
C GLN A 119 22.29 1.61 -8.46
N ARG A 120 23.33 1.38 -7.64
CA ARG A 120 23.88 0.03 -7.43
C ARG A 120 22.90 -0.86 -6.68
N ALA A 121 22.28 -0.35 -5.63
CA ALA A 121 21.29 -1.05 -4.82
C ALA A 121 20.08 -1.45 -5.68
N LEU A 122 19.56 -0.52 -6.50
CA LEU A 122 18.45 -0.76 -7.41
C LEU A 122 18.71 -1.93 -8.36
N ARG A 123 19.87 -1.99 -9.03
CA ARG A 123 20.18 -3.08 -9.97
C ARG A 123 20.23 -4.44 -9.27
N MET A 124 20.84 -4.50 -8.08
CA MET A 124 20.91 -5.73 -7.30
C MET A 124 19.53 -6.16 -6.79
N PHE A 125 18.75 -5.19 -6.27
CA PHE A 125 17.40 -5.42 -5.80
C PHE A 125 16.47 -5.89 -6.92
N GLY A 126 16.51 -5.27 -8.10
CA GLY A 126 15.65 -5.63 -9.23
C GLY A 126 15.83 -7.09 -9.65
N ALA A 127 17.07 -7.56 -9.75
CA ALA A 127 17.37 -8.96 -10.08
C ALA A 127 16.91 -9.94 -8.98
N LEU A 128 17.13 -9.60 -7.70
CA LEU A 128 16.70 -10.43 -6.57
C LEU A 128 15.18 -10.48 -6.42
N LEU A 129 14.51 -9.35 -6.62
CA LEU A 129 13.05 -9.29 -6.55
C LEU A 129 12.43 -10.10 -7.69
N ASP A 130 12.97 -10.01 -8.91
CA ASP A 130 12.47 -10.79 -10.05
C ASP A 130 12.55 -12.30 -9.80
N SER A 131 13.70 -12.79 -9.35
CA SER A 131 13.86 -14.22 -9.02
C SER A 131 12.95 -14.66 -7.86
N THR A 132 12.76 -13.80 -6.87
CA THR A 132 11.87 -14.06 -5.73
C THR A 132 10.40 -14.09 -6.16
N MET A 133 9.98 -13.16 -7.03
CA MET A 133 8.64 -13.15 -7.58
C MET A 133 8.39 -14.36 -8.48
N ALA A 134 9.39 -14.78 -9.27
CA ALA A 134 9.33 -16.00 -10.06
C ALA A 134 9.11 -17.24 -9.18
N ALA A 135 9.85 -17.36 -8.08
CA ALA A 135 9.69 -18.47 -7.13
C ALA A 135 8.30 -18.50 -6.48
N LYS A 136 7.65 -17.33 -6.28
CA LYS A 136 6.32 -17.23 -5.65
C LYS A 136 5.16 -17.36 -6.62
N GLN A 137 5.32 -16.90 -7.86
CA GLN A 137 4.23 -16.81 -8.85
C GLN A 137 4.27 -17.93 -9.90
N GLY A 138 5.39 -18.63 -10.04
CA GLY A 138 5.60 -19.62 -11.09
C GLY A 138 5.96 -18.97 -12.43
N GLU A 139 5.42 -19.51 -13.52
CA GLU A 139 5.73 -19.04 -14.88
C GLU A 139 5.33 -17.57 -15.09
N ALA A 140 6.11 -16.86 -15.90
CA ALA A 140 5.85 -15.46 -16.21
C ALA A 140 4.57 -15.32 -17.04
N ASP A 141 3.68 -14.43 -16.61
CA ASP A 141 2.44 -14.13 -17.32
C ASP A 141 2.68 -13.06 -18.39
N LEU A 142 2.45 -13.41 -19.66
CA LEU A 142 2.65 -12.53 -20.81
C LEU A 142 1.74 -11.28 -20.75
N GLY A 143 0.49 -11.43 -20.28
CA GLY A 143 -0.45 -10.32 -20.15
C GLY A 143 0.05 -9.28 -19.15
N ARG A 144 0.59 -9.73 -18.01
CA ARG A 144 1.23 -8.86 -17.01
C ARG A 144 2.47 -8.19 -17.58
N ALA A 145 3.32 -8.91 -18.31
CA ALA A 145 4.52 -8.35 -18.94
C ALA A 145 4.19 -7.23 -19.93
N VAL A 146 3.25 -7.47 -20.85
CA VAL A 146 2.77 -6.47 -21.82
C VAL A 146 2.20 -5.26 -21.11
N ARG A 147 1.41 -5.47 -20.05
CA ARG A 147 0.83 -4.38 -19.26
C ARG A 147 1.90 -3.52 -18.60
N ARG A 148 2.93 -4.12 -17.99
CA ARG A 148 4.05 -3.38 -17.39
C ARG A 148 4.81 -2.56 -18.42
N LEU A 149 5.11 -3.13 -19.59
CA LEU A 149 5.83 -2.45 -20.67
C LEU A 149 5.02 -1.28 -21.25
N ASN A 150 3.74 -1.48 -21.56
CA ASN A 150 2.86 -0.41 -22.05
C ASN A 150 2.79 0.75 -21.05
N PHE A 151 2.65 0.42 -19.76
CA PHE A 151 2.65 1.42 -18.70
C PHE A 151 3.98 2.19 -18.65
N ALA A 152 5.10 1.48 -18.64
CA ALA A 152 6.43 2.09 -18.57
C ALA A 152 6.74 2.99 -19.78
N PHE A 153 6.39 2.55 -20.98
CA PHE A 153 6.57 3.34 -22.21
C PHE A 153 5.64 4.54 -22.27
N GLY A 154 4.39 4.42 -21.79
CA GLY A 154 3.50 5.57 -21.63
C GLY A 154 4.10 6.62 -20.69
N ALA A 155 4.56 6.18 -19.50
CA ALA A 155 5.22 7.07 -18.54
C ALA A 155 6.50 7.72 -19.11
N ALA A 156 7.27 7.00 -19.92
CA ALA A 156 8.46 7.54 -20.59
C ALA A 156 8.10 8.58 -21.67
N ALA A 157 7.07 8.31 -22.48
CA ALA A 157 6.58 9.24 -23.51
C ALA A 157 6.05 10.56 -22.90
N GLU A 158 5.51 10.49 -21.68
CA GLU A 158 5.07 11.66 -20.91
C GLU A 158 6.21 12.35 -20.13
N GLY A 159 7.44 11.85 -20.24
CA GLY A 159 8.61 12.41 -19.55
C GLY A 159 8.66 12.13 -18.05
N ARG A 160 7.88 11.15 -17.54
CA ARG A 160 7.85 10.76 -16.11
C ARG A 160 8.80 9.61 -15.79
N ALA A 161 9.17 8.81 -16.78
CA ALA A 161 10.16 7.73 -16.66
C ALA A 161 11.45 8.07 -17.43
N GLY A 162 12.60 7.80 -16.81
CA GLY A 162 13.91 8.01 -17.39
C GLY A 162 14.58 6.71 -17.87
N ASP A 163 14.90 5.82 -16.93
CA ASP A 163 15.56 4.54 -17.20
C ASP A 163 14.64 3.37 -16.87
N LEU A 164 14.79 2.25 -17.57
CA LEU A 164 13.89 1.10 -17.47
C LEU A 164 14.69 -0.21 -17.41
N GLN A 165 14.36 -1.06 -16.44
CA GLN A 165 14.77 -2.45 -16.41
C GLN A 165 13.54 -3.34 -16.43
N HIS A 166 13.32 -4.05 -17.54
CA HIS A 166 12.27 -5.06 -17.65
C HIS A 166 12.87 -6.46 -17.48
N LEU A 167 12.22 -7.26 -16.64
CA LEU A 167 12.53 -8.67 -16.40
C LEU A 167 11.23 -9.49 -16.44
N SER A 168 11.34 -10.81 -16.29
CA SER A 168 10.24 -11.76 -16.48
C SER A 168 9.02 -11.46 -15.59
N HIS A 169 9.25 -11.14 -14.32
CA HIS A 169 8.20 -10.94 -13.32
C HIS A 169 8.08 -9.50 -12.87
N THR A 170 9.10 -8.68 -13.09
CA THR A 170 9.17 -7.30 -12.61
C THR A 170 9.51 -6.27 -13.69
N THR A 171 9.21 -5.01 -13.41
CA THR A 171 9.67 -3.89 -14.22
C THR A 171 10.03 -2.73 -13.30
N GLN A 172 11.31 -2.38 -13.28
CA GLN A 172 11.84 -1.29 -12.46
C GLN A 172 11.95 -0.04 -13.34
N VAL A 173 11.33 1.06 -12.93
CA VAL A 173 11.32 2.33 -13.67
C VAL A 173 11.99 3.40 -12.83
N PHE A 174 13.06 4.02 -13.32
CA PHE A 174 13.66 5.17 -12.64
C PHE A 174 12.90 6.43 -13.02
N ALA A 175 12.45 7.20 -12.03
CA ALA A 175 11.74 8.47 -12.28
C ALA A 175 12.64 9.45 -13.06
N ALA A 176 12.05 10.18 -14.01
CA ALA A 176 12.79 11.19 -14.77
C ALA A 176 13.30 12.30 -13.83
N LYS A 177 14.57 12.70 -13.98
CA LYS A 177 15.26 13.68 -13.11
C LYS A 177 14.50 15.01 -12.89
N ALA A 178 13.59 15.39 -13.79
CA ALA A 178 12.89 16.67 -13.75
C ALA A 178 11.59 16.65 -12.94
N GLN A 179 11.07 15.47 -12.58
CA GLN A 179 9.84 15.35 -11.82
C GLN A 179 10.01 14.25 -10.78
N MET A 180 10.06 14.64 -9.50
CA MET A 180 9.79 13.73 -8.38
C MET A 180 8.29 13.36 -8.34
N ALA A 181 7.69 13.13 -9.51
CA ALA A 181 6.28 12.84 -9.65
C ALA A 181 6.12 11.32 -9.57
N GLU A 182 5.30 10.89 -8.62
CA GLU A 182 4.81 9.52 -8.61
C GLU A 182 4.01 9.24 -9.88
N LEU A 183 4.05 8.00 -10.30
CA LEU A 183 3.24 7.55 -11.43
C LEU A 183 1.76 7.70 -11.06
N PRO A 184 0.92 8.32 -11.93
CA PRO A 184 -0.42 8.76 -11.55
C PRO A 184 -1.37 7.64 -11.13
N GLU A 185 -1.22 6.44 -11.69
CA GLU A 185 -1.99 5.27 -11.28
C GLU A 185 -1.09 4.05 -11.08
N PRO A 186 -1.37 3.22 -10.06
CA PRO A 186 -0.62 2.02 -9.85
C PRO A 186 -0.86 1.00 -10.97
N CYS A 187 0.19 0.72 -11.74
CA CYS A 187 0.20 -0.45 -12.60
C CYS A 187 0.02 -1.70 -11.73
N GLY A 188 0.86 -1.90 -10.72
CA GLY A 188 0.91 -3.17 -10.02
C GLY A 188 1.60 -4.25 -10.87
N ALA A 189 1.27 -5.52 -10.66
CA ALA A 189 1.82 -6.65 -11.41
C ALA A 189 3.36 -6.75 -11.41
N GLY A 190 4.05 -6.20 -10.41
CA GLY A 190 5.51 -6.21 -10.29
C GLY A 190 6.21 -4.99 -10.90
N LEU A 191 5.47 -3.92 -11.24
CA LEU A 191 6.07 -2.65 -11.65
C LEU A 191 6.33 -1.77 -10.42
N LEU A 192 7.56 -1.26 -10.31
CA LEU A 192 7.97 -0.31 -9.26
C LEU A 192 8.63 0.91 -9.89
N ALA A 193 8.24 2.10 -9.42
CA ALA A 193 9.01 3.32 -9.64
C ALA A 193 10.12 3.46 -8.61
N HIS A 194 11.23 4.07 -9.01
CA HIS A 194 12.37 4.32 -8.13
C HIS A 194 12.82 5.77 -8.20
N THR A 195 13.06 6.33 -7.03
CA THR A 195 13.58 7.69 -6.87
C THR A 195 14.74 7.65 -5.87
N ALA A 196 15.89 8.18 -6.26
CA ALA A 196 17.00 8.37 -5.33
C ALA A 196 16.82 9.70 -4.58
N VAL A 197 16.97 9.67 -3.25
CA VAL A 197 16.85 10.83 -2.37
C VAL A 197 18.03 10.89 -1.41
N GLU A 198 18.47 12.10 -1.07
CA GLU A 198 19.66 12.29 -0.23
C GLU A 198 19.41 11.93 1.25
N SER A 199 18.18 12.11 1.72
CA SER A 199 17.77 11.84 3.11
C SER A 199 16.27 11.54 3.20
N VAL A 200 15.82 10.95 4.32
CA VAL A 200 14.39 10.75 4.57
C VAL A 200 13.61 12.06 4.66
N GLY A 201 14.28 13.16 5.04
CA GLY A 201 13.65 14.45 5.28
C GLY A 201 13.04 15.11 4.04
N VAL A 202 13.45 14.70 2.84
CA VAL A 202 12.91 15.25 1.58
C VAL A 202 11.65 14.51 1.11
N ILE A 203 11.32 13.35 1.67
CA ILE A 203 10.19 12.52 1.22
C ILE A 203 8.82 13.12 1.60
N PRO A 204 8.58 13.62 2.83
CA PRO A 204 7.24 14.04 3.26
C PRO A 204 6.52 15.04 2.36
N PRO A 205 7.18 16.04 1.72
CA PRO A 205 6.54 16.92 0.74
C PRO A 205 5.97 16.24 -0.51
N MET A 206 6.39 15.00 -0.83
CA MET A 206 5.82 14.19 -1.92
C MET A 206 4.62 13.35 -1.47
N LEU A 207 4.38 13.29 -0.17
CA LEU A 207 3.31 12.51 0.40
C LEU A 207 2.08 13.37 0.62
N ASP A 208 0.93 12.71 0.61
CA ASP A 208 -0.38 13.31 0.81
C ASP A 208 -1.29 12.28 1.49
N ARG A 209 -2.53 12.68 1.77
CA ARG A 209 -3.55 11.81 2.38
C ARG A 209 -3.91 10.58 1.55
N HIS A 210 -3.50 10.51 0.28
CA HIS A 210 -3.74 9.33 -0.56
C HIS A 210 -2.69 8.25 -0.31
N HIS A 211 -1.65 8.54 0.46
CA HIS A 211 -0.67 7.56 0.90
C HIS A 211 -1.13 6.86 2.18
N GLN A 212 -1.35 5.56 2.12
CA GLN A 212 -1.73 4.76 3.30
C GLN A 212 -0.51 4.27 4.06
N THR A 213 0.37 3.52 3.40
CA THR A 213 1.48 2.81 4.05
C THR A 213 2.82 3.28 3.49
N ILE A 214 3.76 3.53 4.40
CA ILE A 214 5.20 3.57 4.10
C ILE A 214 5.81 2.28 4.64
N THR A 215 6.36 1.45 3.76
CA THR A 215 7.25 0.38 4.20
C THR A 215 8.68 0.89 4.31
N HIS A 216 9.48 0.35 5.24
CA HIS A 216 10.87 0.77 5.38
C HIS A 216 11.85 -0.37 5.59
N PHE A 217 13.08 -0.19 5.10
CA PHE A 217 14.20 -1.09 5.34
C PHE A 217 15.51 -0.31 5.51
N GLY A 218 16.33 -0.72 6.48
CA GLY A 218 17.69 -0.20 6.64
C GLY A 218 17.78 1.28 7.08
N LEU A 219 16.69 1.83 7.63
CA LEU A 219 16.68 3.14 8.26
C LEU A 219 17.12 3.02 9.73
N THR A 220 17.87 4.01 10.22
CA THR A 220 18.13 4.18 11.64
C THR A 220 16.85 4.52 12.40
N ALA A 221 16.86 4.35 13.73
CA ALA A 221 15.72 4.74 14.56
C ALA A 221 15.37 6.24 14.40
N ALA A 222 16.40 7.10 14.36
CA ALA A 222 16.21 8.53 14.18
C ALA A 222 15.59 8.88 12.82
N GLU A 223 16.05 8.27 11.73
CA GLU A 223 15.48 8.49 10.39
C GLU A 223 14.03 8.00 10.31
N ARG A 224 13.72 6.84 10.91
CA ARG A 224 12.36 6.30 10.94
C ARG A 224 11.42 7.22 11.74
N ASP A 225 11.86 7.70 12.89
CA ASP A 225 11.04 8.57 13.76
C ASP A 225 10.84 9.96 13.11
N GLU A 226 11.86 10.50 12.44
CA GLU A 226 11.73 11.72 11.63
C GLU A 226 10.72 11.54 10.49
N LEU A 227 10.86 10.44 9.73
CA LEU A 227 9.97 10.12 8.62
C LEU A 227 8.52 9.97 9.11
N ALA A 228 8.29 9.18 10.15
CA ALA A 228 6.97 8.95 10.71
C ALA A 228 6.31 10.24 11.22
N GLY A 229 7.06 11.07 11.95
CA GLY A 229 6.55 12.33 12.50
C GLY A 229 6.14 13.34 11.42
N LYS A 230 6.83 13.36 10.28
CA LYS A 230 6.48 14.25 9.15
C LYS A 230 5.43 13.64 8.23
N ALA A 231 5.53 12.34 7.92
CA ALA A 231 4.57 11.62 7.08
C ALA A 231 3.16 11.58 7.70
N GLY A 232 3.06 11.41 9.02
CA GLY A 232 1.77 11.48 9.72
C GLY A 232 1.06 12.82 9.54
N ARG A 233 1.82 13.94 9.43
CA ARG A 233 1.25 15.27 9.14
C ARG A 233 0.75 15.41 7.70
N ALA A 234 1.32 14.64 6.77
CA ALA A 234 0.87 14.58 5.38
C ALA A 234 -0.40 13.73 5.20
N GLY A 235 -0.78 12.97 6.22
CA GLY A 235 -1.95 12.08 6.20
C GLY A 235 -1.62 10.63 5.90
N VAL A 236 -0.35 10.21 6.11
CA VAL A 236 0.04 8.79 6.07
C VAL A 236 -0.43 8.07 7.31
N ASP A 237 -1.00 6.89 7.10
CA ASP A 237 -1.66 6.12 8.15
C ASP A 237 -0.72 5.15 8.86
N ARG A 238 0.27 4.59 8.15
CA ARG A 238 1.12 3.51 8.66
C ARG A 238 2.58 3.65 8.20
N VAL A 239 3.50 3.42 9.13
CA VAL A 239 4.93 3.23 8.83
C VAL A 239 5.35 1.88 9.41
N VAL A 240 5.72 0.93 8.56
CA VAL A 240 6.00 -0.46 8.95
C VAL A 240 7.24 -1.00 8.24
N PRO A 241 7.88 -2.08 8.71
CA PRO A 241 8.92 -2.75 7.95
C PRO A 241 8.42 -3.27 6.59
N VAL A 242 9.32 -3.40 5.62
CA VAL A 242 9.02 -4.16 4.39
C VAL A 242 8.58 -5.59 4.74
N GLY A 243 7.62 -6.13 3.99
CA GLY A 243 6.97 -7.43 4.23
C GLY A 243 5.83 -7.40 5.25
N ARG A 244 5.53 -6.24 5.81
CA ARG A 244 4.49 -6.03 6.82
C ARG A 244 3.37 -5.10 6.32
N ALA A 245 3.37 -4.75 5.03
CA ALA A 245 2.38 -3.82 4.48
C ALA A 245 0.95 -4.36 4.63
N LEU A 246 0.77 -5.66 4.49
CA LEU A 246 -0.54 -6.33 4.52
C LEU A 246 -0.98 -6.78 5.92
N ASP A 247 -0.19 -6.51 6.97
CA ASP A 247 -0.56 -6.89 8.34
C ASP A 247 -1.73 -6.03 8.84
N PHE A 248 -2.93 -6.60 8.71
CA PHE A 248 -4.14 -5.99 9.21
C PHE A 248 -4.18 -6.02 10.74
N GLY A 249 -4.67 -4.93 11.31
CA GLY A 249 -4.78 -4.76 12.76
C GLY A 249 -6.02 -3.97 13.15
N PRO A 250 -6.29 -3.87 14.46
CA PRO A 250 -7.43 -3.10 14.95
C PRO A 250 -7.29 -1.59 14.71
N TYR A 251 -6.05 -1.12 14.53
CA TYR A 251 -5.76 0.20 14.00
C TYR A 251 -5.37 0.04 12.53
N TRP A 252 -6.20 0.56 11.63
CA TRP A 252 -6.03 0.39 10.20
C TRP A 252 -6.43 1.66 9.45
N ASP A 253 -5.57 2.08 8.51
CA ASP A 253 -5.81 3.26 7.68
C ASP A 253 -6.16 4.53 8.49
N GLY A 254 -5.50 4.70 9.65
CA GLY A 254 -5.70 5.85 10.54
C GLY A 254 -6.90 5.75 11.48
N TYR A 255 -7.67 4.65 11.43
CA TYR A 255 -8.88 4.45 12.23
C TYR A 255 -8.69 3.44 13.37
N ASN A 256 -9.42 3.65 14.47
CA ASN A 256 -9.60 2.66 15.53
C ASN A 256 -10.87 1.85 15.25
N LEU A 257 -10.72 0.70 14.58
CA LEU A 257 -11.86 -0.10 14.14
C LEU A 257 -12.65 -0.70 15.31
N TRP A 258 -12.02 -0.93 16.47
CA TRP A 258 -12.78 -1.34 17.66
C TRP A 258 -13.74 -0.24 18.10
N GLY A 259 -13.28 1.01 18.13
CA GLY A 259 -14.14 2.15 18.47
C GLY A 259 -15.27 2.36 17.46
N ASP A 260 -15.05 1.96 16.21
CA ASP A 260 -16.01 2.15 15.13
C ASP A 260 -17.08 1.05 15.05
N LEU A 261 -16.67 -0.18 15.34
CA LEU A 261 -17.47 -1.39 15.12
C LEU A 261 -18.01 -1.99 16.41
N THR A 262 -17.78 -1.35 17.56
CA THR A 262 -18.30 -1.79 18.85
C THR A 262 -19.05 -0.66 19.56
N ARG A 263 -19.97 -1.03 20.44
CA ARG A 263 -20.74 -0.10 21.26
C ARG A 263 -20.16 -0.05 22.66
N VAL A 264 -19.98 1.16 23.19
CA VAL A 264 -19.60 1.39 24.59
C VAL A 264 -20.86 1.68 25.40
N LEU A 265 -21.07 0.92 26.48
CA LEU A 265 -22.13 1.15 27.46
C LEU A 265 -21.52 1.84 28.70
N ASP A 266 -21.97 3.06 29.01
CA ASP A 266 -21.64 3.74 30.27
C ASP A 266 -22.67 3.36 31.35
N VAL A 267 -22.20 2.82 32.47
CA VAL A 267 -23.02 2.47 33.65
C VAL A 267 -22.43 3.19 34.85
N ARG A 268 -23.23 4.04 35.49
CA ARG A 268 -22.86 4.83 36.68
C ARG A 268 -23.70 4.44 37.88
#